data_AF-C3Z3V3-F1
#
_entry.id   AF-C3Z3V3-F1
#
_cell.length_a   1.000
_cell.length_b   1.000
_cell.length_c   1.000
_cell.angle_alpha   90.00
_cell.angle_beta   90.00
_cell.angle_gamma   90.00
#
_symmetry.space_group_name_H-M   'P 1'
#
loop_
_entity.id
_entity.type
_entity.pdbx_description
1 polymer ?
#
loop_
_entity_poly.entity_id
_entity_poly.type
_entity_poly.pdbx_seq_one_letter_code
_entity_poly.pdbx_strand_id
1 'polypeptide(L)' 'QAFLEEIQLMKRVGYHPNVVSLLACCTAGSPICLVVEHMPQGDLLGFLRSKR' A
#
# COMPACT_ATOMS: atom_id res chain seq x y z
N GLN A 1 14.20 -9.79 2.54
CA GLN A 1 14.30 -9.19 1.20
C GLN A 1 12.94 -8.85 0.58
N ALA A 2 11.94 -9.75 0.63
CA ALA A 2 10.61 -9.56 0.00
C ALA A 2 9.95 -8.18 0.21
N PHE A 3 9.98 -7.63 1.43
CA PHE A 3 9.35 -6.32 1.70
C PHE A 3 10.06 -5.14 1.00
N LEU A 4 11.39 -5.21 0.82
CA LEU A 4 12.11 -4.20 0.03
C LEU A 4 11.76 -4.31 -1.45
N GLU A 5 11.55 -5.52 -1.96
CA GLU A 5 11.13 -5.75 -3.35
C GLU A 5 9.73 -5.19 -3.59
N GLU A 6 8.81 -5.35 -2.64
CA GLU A 6 7.47 -4.75 -2.66
C GLU A 6 7.53 -3.22 -2.68
N ILE A 7 8.37 -2.61 -1.83
CA ILE A 7 8.60 -1.15 -1.87
C ILE A 7 9.11 -0.70 -3.24
N GLN A 8 10.08 -1.41 -3.83
CA GLN A 8 10.62 -1.07 -5.15
C GLN A 8 9.59 -1.30 -6.27
N LEU A 9 8.73 -2.30 -6.14
CA LEU A 9 7.62 -2.52 -7.06
C LEU A 9 6.65 -1.33 -7.03
N MET A 10 6.19 -0.91 -5.85
CA MET A 10 5.27 0.22 -5.73
C MET A 10 5.87 1.54 -6.25
N LYS A 11 7.18 1.77 -6.05
CA LYS A 11 7.89 2.90 -6.66
C LYS A 11 7.83 2.89 -8.19
N ARG A 12 7.94 1.70 -8.81
CA ARG A 12 7.89 1.53 -10.27
C ARG A 12 6.47 1.64 -10.84
N VAL A 13 5.47 1.16 -10.11
CA VAL A 13 4.05 1.27 -10.50
C VAL A 13 3.62 2.74 -10.62
N GLY A 14 4.10 3.59 -9.71
CA GLY A 14 3.73 5.01 -9.69
C GLY A 14 2.26 5.22 -9.31
N TYR A 15 1.65 6.28 -9.84
CA TYR A 15 0.27 6.65 -9.55
C TYR A 15 -0.70 6.10 -10.61
N HIS A 16 -1.81 5.51 -10.14
CA HIS A 16 -2.94 5.15 -10.98
C HIS A 16 -4.24 5.23 -10.15
N PRO A 17 -5.36 5.74 -10.68
CA PRO A 17 -6.59 6.00 -9.90
C PRO A 17 -7.22 4.75 -9.26
N ASN A 18 -6.92 3.55 -9.77
CA ASN A 18 -7.47 2.28 -9.27
C ASN A 18 -6.42 1.40 -8.58
N VAL A 19 -5.24 1.93 -8.24
CA VAL A 19 -4.16 1.18 -7.57
C VAL A 19 -3.69 1.96 -6.36
N VAL A 20 -3.54 1.26 -5.24
CA VAL A 20 -3.05 1.86 -3.99
C VAL A 20 -1.69 2.50 -4.21
N SER A 21 -1.63 3.81 -4.01
CA SER A 21 -0.43 4.61 -4.26
C SER A 21 0.51 4.65 -3.06
N LEU A 22 1.81 4.55 -3.36
CA LEU A 22 2.90 4.78 -2.40
C LEU A 22 3.05 6.28 -2.12
N LEU A 23 3.02 6.65 -0.84
CA LEU A 23 3.29 8.02 -0.38
C LEU A 23 4.75 8.20 0.05
N ALA A 24 5.27 7.26 0.85
CA ALA A 24 6.65 7.30 1.35
C ALA A 24 7.17 5.92 1.77
N CYS A 25 8.47 5.79 1.97
CA CYS A 25 9.08 4.59 2.58
C CYS A 25 10.27 4.96 3.46
N CYS A 26 10.50 4.21 4.54
CA CYS A 26 11.68 4.33 5.38
C CYS A 26 12.51 3.05 5.24
N THR A 27 13.65 3.12 4.54
CA THR A 27 14.53 1.95 4.30
C THR A 27 15.90 2.07 4.97
N ALA A 28 16.24 3.24 5.50
CA ALA A 28 17.53 3.49 6.16
C ALA A 28 17.56 3.04 7.64
N GLY A 29 16.39 2.78 8.24
CA GLY A 29 16.25 2.36 9.63
C GLY A 29 15.60 0.99 9.77
N SER A 30 15.56 0.50 11.01
CA SER A 30 14.80 -0.69 11.40
C SER A 30 13.73 -0.27 12.43
N PRO A 31 12.44 -0.58 12.21
CA PRO A 31 11.91 -1.38 11.11
C PRO A 31 11.84 -0.61 9.79
N ILE A 32 11.80 -1.36 8.68
CA ILE A 32 11.50 -0.82 7.35
C ILE A 32 10.00 -0.49 7.31
N CYS A 33 9.64 0.66 6.74
CA CYS A 33 8.24 1.09 6.63
C CYS A 33 7.84 1.39 5.18
N LEU A 34 6.59 1.08 4.85
CA LEU A 34 5.90 1.41 3.61
C LEU A 34 4.66 2.24 3.97
N VAL A 35 4.58 3.47 3.47
CA VAL A 35 3.48 4.40 3.76
C VAL A 35 2.66 4.55 2.49
N VAL A 36 1.40 4.11 2.54
CA VAL A 36 0.45 4.13 1.41
C VAL A 36 -0.74 5.02 1.73
N GLU A 37 -1.52 5.33 0.71
CA GLU A 37 -2.80 6.01 0.92
C GLU A 37 -3.76 5.21 1.81
N HIS A 38 -4.52 5.93 2.62
CA HIS A 38 -5.47 5.34 3.55
C HIS A 38 -6.81 5.04 2.85
N MET A 39 -7.25 3.78 2.94
CA MET A 39 -8.54 3.32 2.42
C MET A 39 -9.59 3.29 3.55
N PRO A 40 -10.44 4.31 3.71
CA PRO A 40 -11.32 4.44 4.88
C PRO A 40 -12.40 3.35 4.98
N GLN A 41 -12.68 2.64 3.89
CA GLN A 41 -13.66 1.56 3.84
C GLN A 41 -13.04 0.16 3.99
N GLY A 42 -11.72 0.07 4.20
CA GLY A 42 -11.01 -1.19 4.30
C GLY A 42 -10.95 -1.95 2.98
N ASP A 43 -10.92 -3.27 3.05
CA ASP A 43 -10.89 -4.13 1.87
C ASP A 43 -12.28 -4.32 1.25
N LEU A 44 -12.31 -4.60 -0.06
CA LEU A 44 -13.54 -4.74 -0.82
C LEU A 44 -14.44 -5.87 -0.32
N LEU A 45 -13.86 -7.00 0.12
CA LEU A 45 -14.64 -8.14 0.60
C LEU A 45 -15.36 -7.79 1.91
N GLY A 46 -14.66 -7.16 2.85
CA GLY A 46 -15.22 -6.64 4.10
C GLY A 46 -16.32 -5.61 3.84
N PHE A 47 -16.06 -4.66 2.94
CA PHE A 47 -17.06 -3.66 2.54
C PHE A 47 -18.34 -4.32 2.00
N LEU A 48 -18.23 -5.24 1.04
CA LEU A 48 -19.40 -5.91 0.45
C LEU A 48 -20.18 -6.75 1.48
N ARG A 49 -19.48 -7.44 2.39
CA ARG A 49 -20.12 -8.23 3.45
C ARG A 49 -20.91 -7.38 4.45
N SER A 50 -20.47 -6.14 4.71
CA SER A 50 -21.17 -5.22 5.62
C SER A 50 -22.48 -4.65 5.06
N LYS A 51 -22.73 -4.82 3.76
CA LYS A 51 -23.87 -4.26 3.03
C LYS A 51 -24.91 -5.31 2.61
N ARG A 52 -24.76 -6.55 3.08
CA ARG A 52 -25.72 -7.63 2.89
C ARG A 52 -26.71 -7.69 4.03
#